data_AF-A0ABC8RZ17-F1
#
_entry.id   AF-A0ABC8RZ17-F1
#
_cell.length_a   1.000
_cell.length_b   1.000
_cell.length_c   1.000
_cell.angle_alpha   90.00
_cell.angle_beta   90.00
_cell.angle_gamma   90.00
#
_symmetry.space_group_name_H-M   'P 1'
#
loop_
_entity.id
_entity.type
_entity.pdbx_description
1 polymer ?
#
loop_
_entity_poly.entity_id
_entity_poly.type
_entity_poly.pdbx_seq_one_letter_code
_entity_poly.pdbx_strand_id
1 'polypeptide(L)'
;MGVQLAAEQAGFVEMENVIFTDSELVHHVRDALRAALLGDTDNYNQLVGVLHHSERLAPDEVALLVTSLKAITGAVSYVDVVHHHSLLSCICGMSLWNYGPDVMDALVELMTSLAASSGKYVDLCLDMLVSNFMPPYSFLESLKEPRGIARKDQVLDRVHLALKDIADLLPLIPWRLEKIIIDRMPNIYTKEPLIVIYVENMLRLESGPMGELVGSMMITAVMDRLIDLDVEIPWEEILQDDSNKGIFEMELEDLEVSAYYAENDGDEDRLSKSLSNFKLKAKLDSGNDWRCFGKDTFSTVDKPLDRQAYRTVSALLLAPSRVRPDDCVYFPTQYGGRLTLSLSYTEINVELQLPREFLRQRLFGGNLVAEKLDSLLVLTLEHLKSCNDGGRLIQVFECLLQSFDKTVLTAYKSKFTQFVVFYVCSLDPENCGKKFASMLANIFMNDVYAERRMSAVAYLASYLSRAKFLPPSYVATMLESLVDWCSDYCKSQDGDVNPKAHRVFYSGCQVCDDLTPPLIIPRA
;
A
#
# COMPACT_ATOMS: atom_id res chain seq x y z
N MET A 1 29.19 71.57 -65.70
CA MET A 1 28.15 70.56 -65.36
C MET A 1 28.68 69.83 -64.14
N GLY A 2 28.31 70.25 -62.92
CA GLY A 2 27.09 69.82 -62.21
C GLY A 2 27.31 68.38 -61.71
N VAL A 3 27.26 68.04 -60.42
CA VAL A 3 26.13 68.19 -59.49
C VAL A 3 26.58 67.78 -58.07
N GLN A 4 26.05 68.46 -57.04
CA GLN A 4 26.04 68.05 -55.63
C GLN A 4 25.35 66.69 -55.44
N LEU A 5 25.97 65.75 -54.74
CA LEU A 5 25.23 64.60 -54.21
C LEU A 5 24.62 64.97 -52.86
N ALA A 6 23.30 65.09 -52.90
CA ALA A 6 22.43 65.38 -51.77
C ALA A 6 22.37 64.21 -50.79
N ALA A 7 22.08 64.57 -49.54
CA ALA A 7 21.76 63.68 -48.46
C ALA A 7 20.50 62.85 -48.76
N GLU A 8 20.57 61.55 -48.57
CA GLU A 8 19.41 60.73 -48.23
C GLU A 8 19.67 60.12 -46.85
N GLN A 9 19.09 60.76 -45.84
CA GLN A 9 18.82 60.12 -44.55
C GLN A 9 17.86 58.97 -44.82
N ALA A 10 18.39 57.75 -44.85
CA ALA A 10 17.58 56.55 -44.64
C ALA A 10 17.01 56.67 -43.22
N GLY A 11 15.74 57.03 -43.13
CA GLY A 11 14.97 56.98 -41.90
C GLY A 11 14.94 55.54 -41.41
N PHE A 12 15.84 55.21 -40.48
CA PHE A 12 15.59 54.14 -39.55
C PHE A 12 14.34 54.56 -38.76
N VAL A 13 13.19 53.99 -39.13
CA VAL A 13 12.06 53.92 -38.22
C VAL A 13 12.56 53.05 -37.06
N GLU A 14 13.02 53.69 -35.99
CA GLU A 14 13.09 53.07 -34.69
C GLU A 14 11.68 52.54 -34.42
N MET A 15 11.47 51.23 -34.58
CA MET A 15 10.36 50.57 -33.92
C MET A 15 10.58 50.84 -32.44
N GLU A 16 9.81 51.78 -31.88
CA GLU A 16 9.70 51.94 -30.45
C GLU A 16 9.32 50.56 -29.90
N ASN A 17 10.30 49.89 -29.30
CA ASN A 17 10.02 48.81 -28.38
C ASN A 17 9.23 49.45 -27.25
N VAL A 18 7.90 49.44 -27.36
CA VAL A 18 7.00 49.88 -26.30
C VAL A 18 7.17 48.86 -25.18
N ILE A 19 8.11 49.15 -24.28
CA ILE A 19 8.31 48.39 -23.05
C ILE A 19 7.14 48.77 -22.15
N PHE A 20 6.05 48.01 -22.24
CA PHE A 20 4.94 48.13 -21.30
C PHE A 20 5.43 47.80 -19.90
N THR A 21 5.04 48.60 -18.91
CA THR A 21 5.31 48.29 -17.50
C THR A 21 4.39 47.17 -17.01
N ASP A 22 4.83 46.39 -16.02
CA ASP A 22 4.03 45.30 -15.43
C ASP A 22 2.64 45.77 -14.97
N SER A 23 2.54 47.01 -14.47
CA SER A 23 1.26 47.62 -14.05
C SER A 23 0.31 47.90 -15.22
N GLU A 24 0.85 48.34 -16.36
CA GLU A 24 0.05 48.62 -17.56
C GLU A 24 -0.48 47.31 -18.18
N LEU A 25 0.32 46.26 -18.16
CA LEU A 25 -0.09 44.92 -18.61
C LEU A 25 -1.22 44.35 -17.77
N VAL A 26 -1.14 44.48 -16.44
CA VAL A 26 -2.24 44.07 -15.54
C VAL A 26 -3.53 44.88 -15.81
N HIS A 27 -3.41 46.17 -16.12
CA HIS A 27 -4.57 46.99 -16.50
C HIS A 27 -5.17 46.54 -17.82
N HIS A 28 -4.33 46.26 -18.82
CA HIS A 28 -4.78 45.77 -20.12
C HIS A 28 -5.54 44.44 -20.00
N VAL A 29 -5.00 43.47 -19.24
CA VAL A 29 -5.68 42.20 -18.99
C VAL A 29 -6.99 42.41 -18.23
N ARG A 30 -7.00 43.27 -17.21
CA ARG A 30 -8.22 43.60 -16.46
C ARG A 30 -9.31 44.16 -17.38
N ASP A 31 -8.94 45.09 -18.27
CA ASP A 31 -9.89 45.72 -19.17
C ASP A 31 -10.42 44.72 -20.20
N ALA A 32 -9.57 43.82 -20.70
CA ALA A 32 -9.99 42.73 -21.59
C ALA A 32 -10.99 41.78 -20.89
N LEU A 33 -10.75 41.39 -19.63
CA LEU A 33 -11.66 40.55 -18.85
C LEU A 33 -13.01 41.26 -18.60
N ARG A 34 -13.00 42.56 -18.32
CA ARG A 34 -14.23 43.33 -18.13
C ARG A 34 -15.01 43.54 -19.44
N ALA A 35 -14.31 43.78 -20.54
CA ALA A 35 -14.92 43.92 -21.87
C ALA A 35 -15.61 42.62 -22.31
N ALA A 36 -15.01 41.47 -22.00
CA ALA A 36 -15.59 40.16 -22.29
C ALA A 36 -16.93 39.94 -21.58
N LEU A 37 -17.09 40.45 -20.35
CA LEU A 37 -18.39 40.44 -19.63
C LEU A 37 -19.47 41.27 -20.33
N LEU A 38 -19.06 42.31 -21.07
CA LEU A 38 -19.95 43.18 -21.83
C LEU A 38 -20.19 42.68 -23.28
N GLY A 39 -19.56 41.55 -23.65
CA GLY A 39 -19.70 40.91 -24.97
C GLY A 39 -18.63 41.30 -25.99
N ASP A 40 -17.66 42.16 -25.64
CA ASP A 40 -16.51 42.47 -26.49
C ASP A 40 -15.35 41.50 -26.16
N THR A 41 -15.15 40.53 -27.06
CA THR A 41 -14.23 39.42 -26.83
C THR A 41 -12.90 39.54 -27.57
N ASP A 42 -12.63 40.60 -28.32
CA ASP A 42 -11.46 40.64 -29.23
C ASP A 42 -10.13 40.54 -28.47
N ASN A 43 -9.93 41.43 -27.49
CA ASN A 43 -8.73 41.41 -26.64
C ASN A 43 -8.65 40.16 -25.75
N TYR A 44 -9.80 39.65 -25.31
CA TYR A 44 -9.89 38.40 -24.55
C TYR A 44 -9.47 37.20 -25.39
N ASN A 45 -9.95 37.09 -26.63
CA ASN A 45 -9.58 36.01 -27.56
C ASN A 45 -8.10 36.09 -27.95
N GLN A 46 -7.54 37.30 -28.06
CA GLN A 46 -6.10 37.47 -28.25
C GLN A 46 -5.31 36.94 -27.06
N LEU A 47 -5.72 37.27 -25.83
CA LEU A 47 -5.10 36.74 -24.60
C LEU A 47 -5.18 35.21 -24.53
N VAL A 48 -6.35 34.63 -24.84
CA VAL A 48 -6.55 33.17 -24.90
C VAL A 48 -5.67 32.54 -26.00
N GLY A 49 -5.51 33.23 -27.14
CA GLY A 49 -4.64 32.82 -28.23
C GLY A 49 -3.18 32.68 -27.81
N VAL A 50 -2.65 33.61 -27.00
CA VAL A 50 -1.28 33.51 -26.46
C VAL A 50 -1.09 32.22 -25.67
N LEU A 51 -2.07 31.83 -24.85
CA LEU A 51 -2.00 30.65 -23.99
C LEU A 51 -2.16 29.31 -24.73
N HIS A 52 -2.72 29.29 -25.93
CA HIS A 52 -2.96 28.06 -26.70
C HIS A 52 -1.70 27.44 -27.32
N HIS A 53 -0.54 28.11 -27.31
CA HIS A 53 0.66 27.63 -27.99
C HIS A 53 1.34 26.49 -27.21
N SER A 54 1.25 25.28 -27.76
CA SER A 54 1.64 24.05 -27.06
C SER A 54 2.94 23.39 -27.54
N GLU A 55 3.64 23.90 -28.57
CA GLU A 55 4.87 23.25 -29.04
C GLU A 55 5.97 24.25 -29.45
N ARG A 56 7.13 24.13 -28.79
CA ARG A 56 8.40 24.84 -29.05
C ARG A 56 8.27 26.36 -29.25
N LEU A 57 8.06 27.05 -28.15
CA LEU A 57 8.05 28.51 -28.09
C LEU A 57 9.46 29.10 -28.37
N ALA A 58 9.51 30.12 -29.21
CA ALA A 58 10.68 30.97 -29.36
C ALA A 58 10.88 31.84 -28.09
N PRO A 59 12.09 32.36 -27.82
CA PRO A 59 12.38 33.10 -26.58
C PRO A 59 11.46 34.31 -26.32
N ASP A 60 11.05 35.00 -27.39
CA ASP A 60 10.10 36.11 -27.38
C ASP A 60 8.67 35.63 -27.06
N GLU A 61 8.24 34.49 -27.61
CA GLU A 61 6.96 33.88 -27.28
C GLU A 61 6.91 33.40 -25.82
N VAL A 62 8.02 32.87 -25.30
CA VAL A 62 8.16 32.52 -23.87
C VAL A 62 8.02 33.77 -23.01
N ALA A 63 8.70 34.86 -23.36
CA ALA A 63 8.61 36.11 -22.61
C ALA A 63 7.18 36.67 -22.61
N LEU A 64 6.50 36.62 -23.77
CA LEU A 64 5.10 37.02 -23.89
C LEU A 64 4.18 36.16 -23.04
N LEU A 65 4.38 34.83 -23.03
CA LEU A 65 3.60 33.90 -22.22
C LEU A 65 3.80 34.16 -20.72
N VAL A 66 5.05 34.29 -20.26
CA VAL A 66 5.37 34.60 -18.85
C VAL A 66 4.71 35.91 -18.43
N THR A 67 4.83 36.94 -19.27
CA THR A 67 4.28 38.27 -19.00
C THR A 67 2.75 38.23 -18.94
N SER A 68 2.12 37.48 -19.85
CA SER A 68 0.67 37.29 -19.89
C SER A 68 0.18 36.54 -18.65
N LEU A 69 0.84 35.45 -18.26
CA LEU A 69 0.52 34.70 -17.04
C LEU A 69 0.60 35.58 -15.79
N LYS A 70 1.68 36.34 -15.64
CA LYS A 70 1.86 37.29 -14.52
C LYS A 70 0.82 38.41 -14.51
N ALA A 71 0.47 38.94 -15.68
CA ALA A 71 -0.58 39.95 -15.80
C ALA A 71 -1.96 39.38 -15.41
N ILE A 72 -2.26 38.13 -15.78
CA ILE A 72 -3.47 37.41 -15.33
C ILE A 72 -3.42 37.18 -13.82
N THR A 73 -2.27 36.80 -13.25
CA THR A 73 -2.08 36.66 -11.79
C THR A 73 -2.47 37.94 -11.06
N GLY A 74 -2.05 39.11 -11.56
CA GLY A 74 -2.43 40.42 -11.01
C GLY A 74 -3.90 40.81 -11.22
N ALA A 75 -4.64 40.07 -12.03
CA ALA A 75 -6.03 40.34 -12.40
C ALA A 75 -7.01 39.20 -12.03
N VAL A 76 -6.60 38.19 -11.24
CA VAL A 76 -7.43 37.01 -10.89
C VAL A 76 -8.78 37.36 -10.28
N SER A 77 -8.89 38.50 -9.59
CA SER A 77 -10.15 38.98 -8.99
C SER A 77 -11.22 39.37 -10.02
N TYR A 78 -10.85 39.52 -11.29
CA TYR A 78 -11.75 39.83 -12.40
C TYR A 78 -12.10 38.60 -13.24
N VAL A 79 -11.53 37.43 -12.92
CA VAL A 79 -11.84 36.19 -13.63
C VAL A 79 -13.22 35.69 -13.17
N ASP A 80 -14.08 35.37 -14.13
CA ASP A 80 -15.41 34.78 -13.89
C ASP A 80 -15.46 33.36 -14.47
N VAL A 81 -15.96 32.42 -13.67
CA VAL A 81 -15.97 30.98 -14.01
C VAL A 81 -16.82 30.65 -15.25
N VAL A 82 -17.83 31.46 -15.56
CA VAL A 82 -18.75 31.21 -16.69
C VAL A 82 -18.25 31.93 -17.94
N HIS A 83 -17.96 33.23 -17.82
CA HIS A 83 -17.64 34.07 -18.98
C HIS A 83 -16.19 33.87 -19.46
N HIS A 84 -15.26 33.49 -18.57
CA HIS A 84 -13.86 33.27 -18.92
C HIS A 84 -13.50 31.78 -18.98
N HIS A 85 -14.48 30.93 -19.34
CA HIS A 85 -14.28 29.48 -19.38
C HIS A 85 -13.15 29.05 -20.33
N SER A 86 -13.02 29.66 -21.52
CA SER A 86 -11.94 29.34 -22.46
C SER A 86 -10.56 29.66 -21.88
N LEU A 87 -10.42 30.82 -21.22
CA LEU A 87 -9.18 31.20 -20.53
C LEU A 87 -8.82 30.19 -19.45
N LEU A 88 -9.78 29.85 -18.58
CA LEU A 88 -9.58 28.86 -17.53
C LEU A 88 -9.23 27.48 -18.11
N SER A 89 -9.90 27.05 -19.18
CA SER A 89 -9.61 25.79 -19.86
C SER A 89 -8.20 25.76 -20.44
N CYS A 90 -7.70 26.87 -20.98
CA CYS A 90 -6.32 26.94 -21.47
C CYS A 90 -5.33 26.83 -20.33
N ILE A 91 -5.50 27.63 -19.28
CA ILE A 91 -4.61 27.64 -18.10
C ILE A 91 -4.58 26.24 -17.46
N CYS A 92 -5.74 25.64 -17.21
CA CYS A 92 -5.85 24.31 -16.61
C CYS A 92 -5.36 23.18 -17.53
N GLY A 93 -5.30 23.41 -18.85
CA GLY A 93 -4.78 22.47 -19.83
C GLY A 93 -3.26 22.52 -20.01
N MET A 94 -2.58 23.53 -19.45
CA MET A 94 -1.13 23.63 -19.51
C MET A 94 -0.47 22.54 -18.66
N SER A 95 0.59 21.92 -19.21
CA SER A 95 1.41 20.96 -18.47
C SER A 95 2.78 21.54 -18.15
N LEU A 96 3.16 21.57 -16.88
CA LEU A 96 4.45 22.05 -16.40
C LEU A 96 5.61 21.31 -17.09
N TRP A 97 5.40 20.04 -17.44
CA TRP A 97 6.38 19.22 -18.15
C TRP A 97 6.84 19.81 -19.48
N ASN A 98 6.04 20.66 -20.12
CA ASN A 98 6.31 21.20 -21.45
C ASN A 98 7.11 22.52 -21.45
N TYR A 99 7.33 23.17 -20.30
CA TYR A 99 7.80 24.57 -20.28
C TYR A 99 9.08 24.84 -19.47
N GLY A 100 9.83 25.90 -19.79
CA GLY A 100 10.98 26.32 -18.98
C GLY A 100 10.61 26.75 -17.55
N PRO A 101 11.60 26.85 -16.63
CA PRO A 101 11.34 27.24 -15.24
C PRO A 101 10.58 28.55 -15.10
N ASP A 102 10.86 29.56 -15.93
CA ASP A 102 10.19 30.88 -15.86
C ASP A 102 8.68 30.79 -16.08
N VAL A 103 8.25 29.95 -17.04
CA VAL A 103 6.83 29.71 -17.32
C VAL A 103 6.20 28.85 -16.23
N MET A 104 6.92 27.84 -15.74
CA MET A 104 6.43 27.02 -14.63
C MET A 104 6.16 27.87 -13.38
N ASP A 105 7.10 28.75 -13.04
CA ASP A 105 7.01 29.61 -11.86
C ASP A 105 5.83 30.57 -12.00
N ALA A 106 5.68 31.21 -13.16
CA ALA A 106 4.54 32.09 -13.44
C ALA A 106 3.18 31.34 -13.42
N LEU A 107 3.13 30.10 -13.94
CA LEU A 107 1.93 29.29 -13.95
C LEU A 107 1.54 28.83 -12.54
N VAL A 108 2.50 28.37 -11.75
CA VAL A 108 2.25 27.98 -10.35
C VAL A 108 1.79 29.18 -9.51
N GLU A 109 2.43 30.34 -9.69
CA GLU A 109 2.02 31.58 -9.02
C GLU A 109 0.58 31.97 -9.36
N LEU A 110 0.20 31.83 -10.64
CA LEU A 110 -1.17 32.03 -11.12
C LEU A 110 -2.15 31.05 -10.45
N MET A 111 -1.81 29.76 -10.37
CA MET A 111 -2.69 28.75 -9.75
C MET A 111 -2.93 29.00 -8.27
N THR A 112 -1.87 29.32 -7.53
CA THR A 112 -1.96 29.66 -6.10
C THR A 112 -2.81 30.91 -5.90
N SER A 113 -2.58 31.96 -6.70
CA SER A 113 -3.34 33.21 -6.62
C SER A 113 -4.81 33.03 -7.00
N LEU A 114 -5.09 32.23 -8.03
CA LEU A 114 -6.46 31.93 -8.47
C LEU A 114 -7.22 31.14 -7.40
N ALA A 115 -6.60 30.11 -6.80
CA ALA A 115 -7.19 29.35 -5.71
C ALA A 115 -7.48 30.24 -4.49
N ALA A 116 -6.55 31.12 -4.14
CA ALA A 116 -6.70 32.06 -3.02
C ALA A 116 -7.77 33.13 -3.27
N SER A 117 -8.03 33.51 -4.52
CA SER A 117 -8.98 34.57 -4.87
C SER A 117 -10.44 34.18 -4.59
N SER A 118 -10.81 32.92 -4.80
CA SER A 118 -12.19 32.44 -4.66
C SER A 118 -12.23 30.92 -4.58
N GLY A 119 -12.97 30.40 -3.58
CA GLY A 119 -13.17 28.97 -3.37
C GLY A 119 -13.82 28.22 -4.55
N LYS A 120 -14.37 28.94 -5.54
CA LYS A 120 -14.93 28.37 -6.78
C LYS A 120 -13.87 27.78 -7.70
N TYR A 121 -12.63 28.29 -7.63
CA TYR A 121 -11.53 27.87 -8.51
C TYR A 121 -10.63 26.80 -7.89
N VAL A 122 -10.76 26.57 -6.58
CA VAL A 122 -9.92 25.64 -5.83
C VAL A 122 -9.85 24.27 -6.48
N ASP A 123 -10.98 23.67 -6.84
CA ASP A 123 -10.99 22.31 -7.41
C ASP A 123 -10.30 22.28 -8.77
N LEU A 124 -10.53 23.30 -9.61
CA LEU A 124 -9.83 23.47 -10.90
C LEU A 124 -8.30 23.60 -10.71
N CYS A 125 -7.87 24.34 -9.69
CA CYS A 125 -6.45 24.53 -9.41
C CYS A 125 -5.78 23.25 -8.91
N LEU A 126 -6.39 22.60 -7.92
CA LEU A 126 -5.89 21.34 -7.37
C LEU A 126 -5.87 20.25 -8.44
N ASP A 127 -6.91 20.17 -9.27
CA ASP A 127 -7.02 19.22 -10.37
C ASP A 127 -5.89 19.38 -11.40
N MET A 128 -5.59 20.62 -11.80
CA MET A 128 -4.46 20.88 -12.70
C MET A 128 -3.11 20.52 -12.05
N LEU A 129 -2.90 20.90 -10.78
CA LEU A 129 -1.66 20.59 -10.07
C LEU A 129 -1.44 19.07 -9.95
N VAL A 130 -2.47 18.33 -9.52
CA VAL A 130 -2.42 16.86 -9.40
C VAL A 130 -2.28 16.19 -10.77
N SER A 131 -2.83 16.77 -11.84
CA SER A 131 -2.63 16.24 -13.21
C SER A 131 -1.15 16.22 -13.62
N ASN A 132 -0.33 17.11 -13.07
CA ASN A 132 1.10 17.18 -13.32
C ASN A 132 1.93 16.21 -12.45
N PHE A 133 1.31 15.41 -11.56
CA PHE A 133 2.02 14.32 -10.87
C PHE A 133 2.60 13.31 -11.86
N MET A 134 1.94 13.09 -13.00
CA MET A 134 2.45 12.25 -14.06
C MET A 134 2.97 13.07 -15.24
N PRO A 135 4.14 12.71 -15.79
CA PRO A 135 4.57 13.27 -17.05
C PRO A 135 3.72 12.79 -18.23
N PRO A 136 3.65 13.55 -19.32
CA PRO A 136 3.12 13.07 -20.60
C PRO A 136 3.87 11.80 -21.07
N TYR A 137 3.18 10.91 -21.78
CA TYR A 137 3.76 9.66 -22.30
C TYR A 137 5.02 9.87 -23.17
N SER A 138 5.12 11.00 -23.86
CA SER A 138 6.29 11.38 -24.66
C SER A 138 7.56 11.57 -23.84
N PHE A 139 7.43 11.83 -22.53
CA PHE A 139 8.55 12.08 -21.62
C PHE A 139 9.14 10.81 -21.00
N LEU A 140 8.50 9.64 -21.20
CA LEU A 140 8.90 8.39 -20.55
C LEU A 140 10.33 7.95 -20.86
N GLU A 141 10.79 8.16 -22.09
CA GLU A 141 12.17 7.84 -22.46
C GLU A 141 13.18 8.78 -21.79
N SER A 142 12.82 10.06 -21.62
CA SER A 142 13.67 11.05 -20.97
C SER A 142 13.89 10.74 -19.49
N LEU A 143 12.94 10.08 -18.82
CA LEU A 143 13.08 9.67 -17.40
C LEU A 143 14.23 8.67 -17.16
N LYS A 144 14.74 8.01 -18.20
CA LYS A 144 15.89 7.11 -18.09
C LYS A 144 17.22 7.87 -18.02
N GLU A 145 17.22 9.16 -18.34
CA GLU A 145 18.40 10.00 -18.41
C GLU A 145 18.44 11.00 -17.23
N PRO A 146 19.64 11.40 -16.75
CA PRO A 146 19.77 12.34 -15.63
C PRO A 146 19.03 13.67 -15.85
N ARG A 147 18.96 14.13 -17.11
CA ARG A 147 18.24 15.36 -17.48
C ARG A 147 16.72 15.24 -17.26
N GLY A 148 16.13 14.08 -17.55
CA GLY A 148 14.70 13.87 -17.33
C GLY A 148 14.36 13.70 -15.86
N ILE A 149 15.26 13.09 -15.08
CA ILE A 149 15.13 13.02 -13.61
C ILE A 149 15.21 14.41 -12.99
N ALA A 150 16.21 15.23 -13.34
CA ALA A 150 16.31 16.61 -12.85
C ALA A 150 15.07 17.44 -13.22
N ARG A 151 14.50 17.19 -14.40
CA ARG A 151 13.25 17.82 -14.84
C ARG A 151 12.03 17.32 -14.06
N LYS A 152 11.94 16.03 -13.76
CA LYS A 152 10.92 15.45 -12.86
C LYS A 152 10.95 16.20 -11.53
N ASP A 153 12.12 16.30 -10.92
CA ASP A 153 12.28 16.95 -9.61
C ASP A 153 11.85 18.42 -9.67
N GLN A 154 12.27 19.17 -10.70
CA GLN A 154 11.86 20.56 -10.89
C GLN A 154 10.35 20.77 -10.98
N VAL A 155 9.64 19.88 -11.69
CA VAL A 155 8.18 19.96 -11.84
C VAL A 155 7.50 19.59 -10.52
N LEU A 156 7.87 18.45 -9.94
CA LEU A 156 7.22 17.94 -8.73
C LEU A 156 7.48 18.86 -7.54
N ASP A 157 8.68 19.43 -7.39
CA ASP A 157 9.00 20.39 -6.32
C ASP A 157 8.05 21.60 -6.35
N ARG A 158 7.78 22.13 -7.55
CA ARG A 158 6.86 23.26 -7.75
C ARG A 158 5.42 22.88 -7.46
N VAL A 159 4.98 21.71 -7.94
CA VAL A 159 3.62 21.23 -7.68
C VAL A 159 3.39 21.05 -6.18
N HIS A 160 4.31 20.40 -5.46
CA HIS A 160 4.20 20.19 -4.03
C HIS A 160 4.26 21.49 -3.23
N LEU A 161 5.12 22.43 -3.64
CA LEU A 161 5.16 23.77 -3.03
C LEU A 161 3.83 24.52 -3.25
N ALA A 162 3.27 24.47 -4.45
CA ALA A 162 1.98 25.10 -4.76
C ALA A 162 0.84 24.52 -3.94
N LEU A 163 0.76 23.18 -3.85
CA LEU A 163 -0.24 22.50 -3.03
C LEU A 163 -0.12 22.90 -1.56
N LYS A 164 1.13 23.05 -1.08
CA LYS A 164 1.39 23.53 0.27
C LYS A 164 0.90 24.96 0.46
N ASP A 165 1.30 25.88 -0.42
CA ASP A 165 0.94 27.30 -0.34
C ASP A 165 -0.58 27.49 -0.38
N ILE A 166 -1.28 26.74 -1.23
CA ILE A 166 -2.74 26.76 -1.29
C ILE A 166 -3.38 26.27 0.01
N ALA A 167 -2.86 25.20 0.60
CA ALA A 167 -3.41 24.65 1.85
C ALA A 167 -3.05 25.51 3.09
N ASP A 168 -1.91 26.21 3.09
CA ASP A 168 -1.58 27.20 4.12
C ASP A 168 -2.55 28.41 4.07
N LEU A 169 -3.05 28.76 2.89
CA LEU A 169 -4.04 29.82 2.69
C LEU A 169 -5.49 29.37 2.97
N LEU A 170 -5.81 28.09 2.72
CA LEU A 170 -7.17 27.56 2.75
C LEU A 170 -7.24 26.25 3.57
N PRO A 171 -7.81 26.26 4.79
CA PRO A 171 -7.76 25.10 5.69
C PRO A 171 -8.66 23.92 5.29
N LEU A 172 -9.57 24.10 4.31
CA LEU A 172 -10.47 23.03 3.82
C LEU A 172 -9.87 22.21 2.65
N ILE A 173 -8.66 22.54 2.22
CA ILE A 173 -7.99 21.91 1.07
C ILE A 173 -7.73 20.40 1.25
N PRO A 174 -7.34 19.89 2.44
CA PRO A 174 -7.03 18.46 2.60
C PRO A 174 -8.13 17.51 2.09
N TRP A 175 -9.39 17.80 2.42
CA TRP A 175 -10.55 17.01 2.01
C TRP A 175 -10.83 17.07 0.51
N ARG A 176 -10.59 18.22 -0.13
CA ARG A 176 -10.78 18.38 -1.58
C ARG A 176 -9.67 17.69 -2.35
N LEU A 177 -8.44 17.83 -1.85
CA LEU A 177 -7.25 17.21 -2.42
C LEU A 177 -7.34 15.69 -2.38
N GLU A 178 -7.86 15.10 -1.29
CA GLU A 178 -8.12 13.67 -1.19
C GLU A 178 -8.88 13.12 -2.38
N LYS A 179 -10.08 13.67 -2.60
CA LYS A 179 -10.99 13.22 -3.64
C LYS A 179 -10.32 13.30 -5.01
N ILE A 180 -9.63 14.41 -5.28
CA ILE A 180 -8.95 14.63 -6.56
C ILE A 180 -7.82 13.61 -6.77
N ILE A 181 -7.01 13.32 -5.73
CA ILE A 181 -5.93 12.33 -5.82
C ILE A 181 -6.49 10.92 -6.04
N ILE A 182 -7.52 10.53 -5.28
CA ILE A 182 -8.13 9.20 -5.41
C ILE A 182 -8.79 9.04 -6.79
N ASP A 183 -9.56 10.04 -7.25
CA ASP A 183 -10.23 10.03 -8.55
C ASP A 183 -9.23 9.99 -9.72
N ARG A 184 -8.02 10.55 -9.54
CA ARG A 184 -6.94 10.56 -10.53
C ARG A 184 -5.96 9.39 -10.41
N MET A 185 -6.12 8.52 -9.41
CA MET A 185 -5.25 7.38 -9.22
C MET A 185 -5.17 6.56 -10.52
N PRO A 186 -3.96 6.32 -11.06
CA PRO A 186 -3.80 5.60 -12.32
C PRO A 186 -4.49 4.23 -12.30
N ASN A 187 -5.14 3.88 -13.40
CA ASN A 187 -5.75 2.56 -13.54
C ASN A 187 -4.67 1.46 -13.69
N ILE A 188 -5.07 0.21 -13.47
CA ILE A 188 -4.19 -0.96 -13.54
C ILE A 188 -3.49 -1.15 -14.90
N TYR A 189 -4.01 -0.56 -15.99
CA TYR A 189 -3.44 -0.65 -17.34
C TYR A 189 -2.37 0.42 -17.62
N THR A 190 -2.27 1.45 -16.77
CA THR A 190 -1.29 2.54 -16.90
C THR A 190 0.13 2.01 -16.83
N LYS A 191 1.05 2.52 -17.67
CA LYS A 191 2.44 2.05 -17.69
C LYS A 191 3.11 2.17 -16.31
N GLU A 192 3.92 1.17 -15.95
CA GLU A 192 4.58 1.05 -14.65
C GLU A 192 5.32 2.34 -14.19
N PRO A 193 6.13 3.01 -15.04
CA PRO A 193 6.81 4.24 -14.61
C PRO A 193 5.86 5.38 -14.19
N LEU A 194 4.67 5.47 -14.80
CA LEU A 194 3.71 6.54 -14.50
C LEU A 194 3.01 6.31 -13.16
N ILE A 195 2.58 5.07 -12.88
CA ILE A 195 1.96 4.73 -11.60
C ILE A 195 2.98 4.84 -10.46
N VAL A 196 4.24 4.45 -10.69
CA VAL A 196 5.32 4.61 -9.71
C VAL A 196 5.53 6.08 -9.37
N ILE A 197 5.63 6.98 -10.36
CA ILE A 197 5.78 8.41 -10.10
C ILE A 197 4.53 8.97 -9.38
N TYR A 198 3.33 8.51 -9.72
CA TYR A 198 2.12 8.96 -9.03
C TYR A 198 2.12 8.58 -7.55
N VAL A 199 2.45 7.32 -7.22
CA VAL A 199 2.56 6.84 -5.84
C VAL A 199 3.72 7.51 -5.11
N GLU A 200 4.85 7.76 -5.78
CA GLU A 200 5.96 8.53 -5.22
C GLU A 200 5.50 9.93 -4.76
N ASN A 201 4.66 10.59 -5.55
CA ASN A 201 4.08 11.88 -5.17
C ASN A 201 3.09 11.77 -3.99
N MET A 202 2.30 10.71 -3.91
CA MET A 202 1.41 10.49 -2.75
C MET A 202 2.20 10.27 -1.46
N LEU A 203 3.27 9.48 -1.51
CA LEU A 203 4.16 9.24 -0.36
C LEU A 203 4.98 10.49 0.00
N ARG A 204 5.32 11.32 -0.99
CA ARG A 204 5.89 12.65 -0.76
C ARG A 204 4.91 13.61 -0.07
N LEU A 205 3.61 13.54 -0.38
CA LEU A 205 2.59 14.29 0.35
C LEU A 205 2.45 13.81 1.80
N GLU A 206 2.50 12.49 2.03
CA GLU A 206 2.48 11.89 3.36
C GLU A 206 3.66 12.34 4.22
N SER A 207 4.86 12.33 3.66
CA SER A 207 6.08 12.71 4.39
C SER A 207 6.30 14.22 4.46
N GLY A 208 5.55 14.99 3.68
CA GLY A 208 5.69 16.43 3.57
C GLY A 208 4.95 17.21 4.67
N PRO A 209 4.96 18.56 4.57
CA PRO A 209 4.28 19.43 5.54
C PRO A 209 2.77 19.20 5.67
N MET A 210 2.15 18.65 4.63
CA MET A 210 0.73 18.32 4.59
C MET A 210 0.42 16.94 5.19
N GLY A 211 1.44 16.17 5.56
CA GLY A 211 1.33 14.80 6.03
C GLY A 211 0.39 14.60 7.22
N GLU A 212 0.38 15.55 8.17
CA GLU A 212 -0.55 15.50 9.31
C GLU A 212 -2.02 15.54 8.89
N LEU A 213 -2.32 16.17 7.75
CA LEU A 213 -3.67 16.40 7.26
C LEU A 213 -4.12 15.34 6.26
N VAL A 214 -3.22 14.91 5.36
CA VAL A 214 -3.56 13.99 4.26
C VAL A 214 -2.85 12.64 4.32
N GLY A 215 -1.88 12.45 5.22
CA GLY A 215 -0.98 11.31 5.20
C GLY A 215 -1.68 9.96 5.43
N SER A 216 -2.62 9.89 6.37
CA SER A 216 -3.41 8.68 6.63
C SER A 216 -4.16 8.21 5.39
N MET A 217 -4.72 9.16 4.63
CA MET A 217 -5.44 8.90 3.39
C MET A 217 -4.50 8.47 2.26
N MET A 218 -3.31 9.09 2.16
CA MET A 218 -2.31 8.68 1.16
C MET A 218 -1.87 7.23 1.39
N ILE A 219 -1.58 6.86 2.64
CA ILE A 219 -1.20 5.48 3.00
C ILE A 219 -2.34 4.51 2.72
N THR A 220 -3.57 4.86 3.09
CA THR A 220 -4.74 4.01 2.84
C THR A 220 -4.95 3.78 1.35
N ALA A 221 -4.92 4.84 0.54
CA ALA A 221 -5.10 4.75 -0.91
C ALA A 221 -3.96 3.98 -1.61
N VAL A 222 -2.72 4.08 -1.11
CA VAL A 222 -1.61 3.24 -1.60
C VAL A 222 -1.83 1.78 -1.24
N MET A 223 -2.28 1.47 -0.01
CA MET A 223 -2.61 0.11 0.40
C MET A 223 -3.74 -0.48 -0.46
N ASP A 224 -4.81 0.27 -0.69
CA ASP A 224 -5.92 -0.18 -1.54
C ASP A 224 -5.43 -0.49 -2.96
N ARG A 225 -4.57 0.37 -3.54
CA ARG A 225 -4.01 0.12 -4.87
C ARG A 225 -3.06 -1.09 -4.91
N LEU A 226 -2.29 -1.33 -3.85
CA LEU A 226 -1.47 -2.55 -3.74
C LEU A 226 -2.35 -3.80 -3.71
N ILE A 227 -3.44 -3.78 -2.94
CA ILE A 227 -4.41 -4.87 -2.87
C ILE A 227 -5.04 -5.10 -4.25
N ASP A 228 -5.49 -4.05 -4.94
CA ASP A 228 -6.07 -4.14 -6.27
C ASP A 228 -5.12 -4.82 -7.28
N LEU A 229 -3.82 -4.52 -7.23
CA LEU A 229 -2.84 -5.15 -8.12
C LEU A 229 -2.53 -6.60 -7.71
N ASP A 230 -2.49 -6.87 -6.42
CA ASP A 230 -2.18 -8.18 -5.84
C ASP A 230 -3.27 -9.22 -6.15
N VAL A 231 -4.55 -8.84 -6.03
CA VAL A 231 -5.68 -9.75 -6.34
C VAL A 231 -5.78 -10.11 -7.82
N GLU A 232 -5.26 -9.27 -8.70
CA GLU A 232 -5.25 -9.50 -10.16
C GLU A 232 -4.16 -10.48 -10.61
N ILE A 233 -3.19 -10.81 -9.74
CA ILE A 233 -2.13 -11.78 -10.07
C ILE A 233 -2.68 -13.20 -9.88
N PRO A 234 -2.86 -13.99 -10.96
CA PRO A 234 -3.38 -15.35 -10.85
C PRO A 234 -2.38 -16.28 -10.15
N TRP A 235 -2.89 -17.36 -9.55
CA TRP A 235 -2.03 -18.31 -8.81
C TRP A 235 -1.08 -19.06 -9.74
N GLU A 236 -1.53 -19.37 -10.96
CA GLU A 236 -0.80 -20.12 -11.97
C GLU A 236 0.52 -19.45 -12.39
N GLU A 237 0.60 -18.12 -12.27
CA GLU A 237 1.81 -17.35 -12.60
C GLU A 237 2.84 -17.32 -11.47
N ILE A 238 2.42 -17.63 -10.24
CA ILE A 238 3.30 -17.76 -9.07
C ILE A 238 3.85 -19.20 -8.98
N LEU A 239 3.09 -20.18 -9.47
CA LEU A 239 3.31 -21.62 -9.32
C LEU A 239 4.40 -22.24 -10.22
N GLN A 240 5.42 -21.48 -10.66
CA GLN A 240 6.52 -22.05 -11.45
C GLN A 240 7.61 -22.76 -10.61
N ASP A 241 7.56 -22.69 -9.28
CA ASP A 241 8.46 -23.45 -8.38
C ASP A 241 7.63 -24.16 -7.28
N ASP A 242 8.01 -25.41 -6.97
CA ASP A 242 7.35 -26.40 -6.07
C ASP A 242 7.13 -25.98 -4.59
N SER A 243 7.20 -24.69 -4.24
CA SER A 243 6.90 -24.20 -2.89
C SER A 243 5.41 -23.93 -2.71
N ASN A 244 4.65 -25.00 -2.52
CA ASN A 244 3.20 -25.02 -2.34
C ASN A 244 2.73 -24.42 -0.99
N LYS A 245 3.29 -23.29 -0.55
CA LYS A 245 2.93 -22.61 0.70
C LYS A 245 3.01 -21.09 0.52
N GLY A 246 1.91 -20.49 0.08
CA GLY A 246 1.72 -19.04 0.22
C GLY A 246 1.97 -18.65 1.68
N ILE A 247 2.65 -17.52 1.91
CA ILE A 247 3.10 -17.14 3.25
C ILE A 247 1.93 -16.92 4.23
N PHE A 248 0.69 -16.73 3.74
CA PHE A 248 -0.52 -16.61 4.55
C PHE A 248 -1.68 -17.41 3.96
N GLU A 249 -1.42 -18.68 3.63
CA GLU A 249 -2.46 -19.57 3.11
C GLU A 249 -3.61 -19.71 4.12
N MET A 250 -4.78 -19.22 3.70
CA MET A 250 -6.05 -19.42 4.37
C MET A 250 -6.80 -20.42 3.50
N GLU A 251 -6.78 -21.71 3.85
CA GLU A 251 -7.59 -22.75 3.20
C GLU A 251 -9.08 -22.48 3.51
N LEU A 252 -9.68 -21.45 2.90
CA LEU A 252 -11.11 -21.13 2.96
C LEU A 252 -11.80 -21.27 1.59
N GLU A 253 -11.07 -21.66 0.54
CA GLU A 253 -11.62 -21.82 -0.82
C GLU A 253 -12.76 -22.87 -0.89
N ASP A 254 -12.89 -23.76 0.11
CA ASP A 254 -13.98 -24.73 0.20
C ASP A 254 -15.30 -24.16 0.78
N LEU A 255 -15.36 -22.90 1.26
CA LEU A 255 -16.54 -22.33 1.92
C LEU A 255 -17.42 -21.43 1.05
N GLU A 256 -16.91 -20.86 -0.05
CA GLU A 256 -17.66 -19.90 -0.89
C GLU A 256 -18.77 -20.54 -1.75
N VAL A 257 -18.83 -21.87 -1.88
CA VAL A 257 -19.88 -22.53 -2.69
C VAL A 257 -21.17 -22.82 -1.89
N SER A 258 -21.15 -22.75 -0.55
CA SER A 258 -22.29 -23.25 0.25
C SER A 258 -23.37 -22.21 0.61
N ALA A 259 -23.15 -20.91 0.37
CA ALA A 259 -24.07 -19.87 0.83
C ALA A 259 -25.22 -19.54 -0.14
N TYR A 260 -25.17 -20.00 -1.40
CA TYR A 260 -26.20 -19.67 -2.42
C TYR A 260 -27.08 -20.84 -2.87
N TYR A 261 -26.84 -22.06 -2.39
CA TYR A 261 -27.72 -23.22 -2.61
C TYR A 261 -28.05 -23.92 -1.29
N ALA A 262 -28.72 -23.20 -0.40
CA ALA A 262 -29.42 -23.83 0.71
C ALA A 262 -30.82 -24.25 0.24
N GLU A 263 -30.91 -25.25 -0.63
CA GLU A 263 -32.13 -26.05 -0.80
C GLU A 263 -31.81 -27.38 -1.50
N ASN A 264 -32.18 -28.47 -0.81
CA ASN A 264 -32.19 -29.88 -1.20
C ASN A 264 -30.91 -30.73 -1.12
N ASP A 265 -30.98 -31.63 -0.14
CA ASP A 265 -30.61 -33.05 -0.13
C ASP A 265 -29.20 -33.50 -0.52
N GLY A 266 -28.54 -34.11 0.47
CA GLY A 266 -27.69 -35.27 0.30
C GLY A 266 -26.25 -35.02 -0.16
N ASP A 267 -25.40 -34.49 0.72
CA ASP A 267 -23.95 -34.44 0.46
C ASP A 267 -23.15 -34.74 1.75
N GLU A 268 -23.22 -35.99 2.21
CA GLU A 268 -22.31 -36.55 3.23
C GLU A 268 -20.95 -36.95 2.65
N ASP A 269 -20.82 -37.00 1.31
CA ASP A 269 -19.65 -37.57 0.62
C ASP A 269 -18.63 -36.51 0.13
N ARG A 270 -18.92 -35.21 0.27
CA ARG A 270 -17.99 -34.13 -0.11
C ARG A 270 -17.03 -33.71 1.01
N LEU A 271 -17.42 -33.85 2.28
CA LEU A 271 -16.52 -33.65 3.44
C LEU A 271 -15.44 -34.75 3.55
N SER A 272 -15.68 -35.94 2.97
CA SER A 272 -14.75 -37.06 3.02
C SER A 272 -13.46 -36.81 2.21
N LYS A 273 -13.54 -35.96 1.17
CA LYS A 273 -12.42 -35.59 0.30
C LYS A 273 -11.56 -34.44 0.86
N SER A 274 -12.12 -33.49 1.61
CA SER A 274 -11.33 -32.39 2.18
C SER A 274 -10.49 -32.87 3.40
N LEU A 275 -10.97 -33.89 4.13
CA LEU A 275 -10.23 -34.50 5.25
C LEU A 275 -9.17 -35.54 4.85
N SER A 276 -9.06 -35.96 3.59
CA SER A 276 -8.11 -36.99 3.17
C SER A 276 -6.65 -36.54 3.08
N ASN A 277 -6.36 -35.24 3.29
CA ASN A 277 -5.02 -34.67 3.14
C ASN A 277 -4.20 -34.63 4.45
N PHE A 278 -4.77 -34.97 5.60
CA PHE A 278 -4.06 -34.94 6.89
C PHE A 278 -3.46 -36.31 7.26
N LYS A 279 -2.13 -36.37 7.44
CA LYS A 279 -1.41 -37.57 7.94
C LYS A 279 -0.58 -37.23 9.18
N LEU A 280 -0.93 -37.83 10.31
CA LEU A 280 -0.14 -37.81 11.56
C LEU A 280 0.76 -39.05 11.64
N LYS A 281 2.02 -38.89 12.08
CA LYS A 281 3.01 -39.99 12.25
C LYS A 281 3.51 -40.04 13.70
N ALA A 282 3.57 -41.24 14.29
CA ALA A 282 4.13 -41.50 15.62
C ALA A 282 4.86 -42.87 15.68
N LYS A 283 5.76 -43.08 16.66
CA LYS A 283 6.60 -44.30 16.82
C LYS A 283 6.48 -44.93 18.23
N LEU A 284 6.36 -46.27 18.29
CA LEU A 284 6.52 -47.09 19.51
C LEU A 284 7.74 -48.03 19.34
N ASP A 285 8.40 -48.35 20.46
CA ASP A 285 9.84 -48.66 20.49
C ASP A 285 10.25 -50.11 20.19
N SER A 286 9.71 -50.72 19.13
CA SER A 286 10.25 -52.02 18.66
C SER A 286 10.19 -52.26 17.15
N GLY A 287 10.01 -51.22 16.34
CA GLY A 287 10.12 -51.31 14.88
C GLY A 287 10.91 -50.15 14.28
N ASN A 288 11.77 -50.44 13.30
CA ASN A 288 12.53 -49.44 12.54
C ASN A 288 11.72 -48.78 11.42
N ASP A 289 10.40 -48.96 11.37
CA ASP A 289 9.56 -48.53 10.26
C ASP A 289 8.45 -47.56 10.70
N TRP A 290 8.24 -46.49 9.92
CA TRP A 290 7.24 -45.44 10.18
C TRP A 290 5.86 -45.92 9.70
N ARG A 291 4.85 -45.95 10.57
CA ARG A 291 3.46 -46.22 10.12
C ARG A 291 2.67 -44.92 9.94
N CYS A 292 1.95 -44.84 8.83
CA CYS A 292 0.96 -43.79 8.57
C CYS A 292 -0.38 -44.22 9.19
N PHE A 293 -0.97 -43.39 10.03
CA PHE A 293 -2.31 -43.65 10.57
C PHE A 293 -3.35 -43.06 9.60
N GLY A 294 -4.07 -43.95 8.91
CA GLY A 294 -5.26 -43.61 8.13
C GLY A 294 -6.54 -43.90 8.92
N LYS A 295 -7.67 -43.40 8.40
CA LYS A 295 -9.01 -43.43 9.01
C LYS A 295 -9.45 -44.81 9.52
N ASP A 296 -8.94 -45.89 8.94
CA ASP A 296 -9.37 -47.26 9.26
C ASP A 296 -8.87 -47.80 10.61
N THR A 297 -8.01 -47.08 11.33
CA THR A 297 -7.56 -47.49 12.68
C THR A 297 -8.35 -46.84 13.84
N PHE A 298 -9.13 -45.79 13.58
CA PHE A 298 -9.85 -45.07 14.63
C PHE A 298 -11.20 -45.70 15.01
N SER A 299 -11.63 -46.75 14.29
CA SER A 299 -12.88 -47.46 14.60
C SER A 299 -12.73 -48.58 15.62
N THR A 300 -11.51 -48.92 16.07
CA THR A 300 -11.30 -50.12 16.93
C THR A 300 -10.35 -49.94 18.12
N VAL A 301 -10.13 -48.74 18.66
CA VAL A 301 -9.33 -48.60 19.90
C VAL A 301 -10.08 -47.78 20.95
N ASP A 302 -10.50 -48.48 21.99
CA ASP A 302 -11.27 -47.99 23.13
C ASP A 302 -10.52 -46.94 23.96
N LYS A 303 -11.29 -45.99 24.51
CA LYS A 303 -10.89 -44.81 25.30
C LYS A 303 -10.09 -45.18 26.56
N PRO A 304 -8.81 -44.78 26.73
CA PRO A 304 -8.42 -43.81 27.78
C PRO A 304 -7.12 -42.99 27.51
N LEU A 305 -6.41 -43.21 26.40
CA LEU A 305 -5.09 -42.62 26.12
C LEU A 305 -5.11 -41.10 25.85
N ASP A 306 -6.17 -40.58 25.20
CA ASP A 306 -6.30 -39.15 24.87
C ASP A 306 -6.38 -38.25 26.11
N ARG A 307 -7.05 -38.71 27.17
CA ARG A 307 -7.22 -37.92 28.40
C ARG A 307 -5.93 -37.84 29.23
N GLN A 308 -5.04 -38.82 29.12
CA GLN A 308 -3.78 -38.86 29.87
C GLN A 308 -2.71 -38.03 29.16
N ALA A 309 -2.59 -38.14 27.83
CA ALA A 309 -1.66 -37.33 27.03
C ALA A 309 -1.98 -35.82 27.14
N TYR A 310 -3.26 -35.45 27.04
CA TYR A 310 -3.71 -34.07 27.17
C TYR A 310 -3.48 -33.51 28.59
N ARG A 311 -3.72 -34.31 29.64
CA ARG A 311 -3.42 -33.93 31.04
C ARG A 311 -1.91 -33.78 31.31
N THR A 312 -1.08 -34.58 30.66
CA THR A 312 0.39 -34.51 30.81
C THR A 312 0.98 -33.29 30.10
N VAL A 313 0.45 -32.91 28.93
CA VAL A 313 0.82 -31.68 28.22
C VAL A 313 0.33 -30.43 28.97
N SER A 314 -0.92 -30.42 29.47
CA SER A 314 -1.42 -29.34 30.34
C SER A 314 -0.63 -29.20 31.65
N ALA A 315 -0.12 -30.30 32.24
CA ALA A 315 0.66 -30.24 33.47
C ALA A 315 2.07 -29.67 33.28
N LEU A 316 2.65 -29.80 32.08
CA LEU A 316 3.95 -29.21 31.71
C LEU A 316 3.84 -27.71 31.41
N LEU A 317 2.71 -27.26 30.85
CA LEU A 317 2.43 -25.83 30.58
C LEU A 317 2.17 -25.03 31.87
N LEU A 318 1.68 -25.66 32.94
CA LEU A 318 1.31 -24.97 34.20
C LEU A 318 2.47 -24.78 35.21
N ALA A 319 3.71 -25.20 34.91
CA ALA A 319 4.84 -25.02 35.83
C ALA A 319 6.16 -24.64 35.11
N PRO A 320 6.28 -23.43 34.55
CA PRO A 320 7.45 -23.01 33.77
C PRO A 320 8.71 -22.74 34.61
N SER A 321 8.60 -22.71 35.95
CA SER A 321 9.67 -22.21 36.83
C SER A 321 10.75 -23.25 37.21
N ARG A 322 10.80 -24.45 36.62
CA ARG A 322 11.67 -25.55 37.10
C ARG A 322 12.50 -26.30 36.07
N VAL A 323 12.59 -25.86 34.82
CA VAL A 323 13.39 -26.58 33.81
C VAL A 323 14.56 -25.70 33.35
N ARG A 324 15.79 -26.13 33.64
CA ARG A 324 16.98 -25.49 33.07
C ARG A 324 17.28 -26.10 31.70
N PRO A 325 18.00 -25.38 30.81
CA PRO A 325 18.54 -25.98 29.60
C PRO A 325 19.37 -27.22 29.98
N ASP A 326 19.15 -28.34 29.28
CA ASP A 326 19.79 -29.66 29.47
C ASP A 326 19.25 -30.60 30.55
N ASP A 327 18.18 -30.27 31.28
CA ASP A 327 17.55 -31.23 32.20
C ASP A 327 16.76 -32.31 31.45
N CYS A 328 17.25 -33.55 31.47
CA CYS A 328 16.49 -34.74 31.04
C CYS A 328 15.49 -35.15 32.14
N VAL A 329 14.19 -35.04 31.89
CA VAL A 329 13.15 -35.51 32.82
C VAL A 329 12.74 -36.93 32.47
N TYR A 330 12.85 -37.84 33.45
CA TYR A 330 12.55 -39.27 33.30
C TYR A 330 11.17 -39.61 33.86
N PHE A 331 10.34 -40.31 33.08
CA PHE A 331 9.06 -40.85 33.56
C PHE A 331 8.99 -42.37 33.40
N PRO A 332 8.67 -43.13 34.46
CA PRO A 332 8.34 -44.54 34.35
C PRO A 332 6.88 -44.72 33.89
N THR A 333 6.66 -45.59 32.90
CA THR A 333 5.31 -46.02 32.49
C THR A 333 4.93 -47.35 33.16
N GLN A 334 3.63 -47.57 33.33
CA GLN A 334 3.07 -48.74 34.04
C GLN A 334 3.29 -50.08 33.30
N TYR A 335 3.83 -50.02 32.07
CA TYR A 335 4.15 -51.17 31.22
C TYR A 335 5.65 -51.30 30.92
N GLY A 336 6.51 -50.62 31.69
CA GLY A 336 7.97 -50.83 31.65
C GLY A 336 8.72 -50.09 30.53
N GLY A 337 8.09 -49.20 29.77
CA GLY A 337 8.76 -48.34 28.78
C GLY A 337 9.24 -47.01 29.37
N ARG A 338 10.36 -46.47 28.85
CA ARG A 338 10.93 -45.15 29.20
C ARG A 338 10.72 -44.15 28.07
N LEU A 339 10.31 -42.93 28.42
CA LEU A 339 10.27 -41.77 27.52
C LEU A 339 11.38 -40.79 27.94
N THR A 340 12.18 -40.33 26.99
CA THR A 340 13.26 -39.34 27.19
C THR A 340 13.08 -38.19 26.20
N LEU A 341 13.11 -36.95 26.67
CA LEU A 341 13.00 -35.73 25.85
C LEU A 341 14.27 -34.87 26.05
N SER A 342 14.80 -34.31 24.96
CA SER A 342 15.95 -33.40 24.93
C SER A 342 15.69 -32.28 23.93
N LEU A 343 16.08 -31.05 24.29
CA LEU A 343 15.92 -29.82 23.50
C LEU A 343 17.28 -29.41 22.89
N SER A 344 17.34 -29.10 21.60
CA SER A 344 18.46 -28.37 20.99
C SER A 344 17.97 -27.36 19.94
N TYR A 345 18.60 -26.17 19.93
CA TYR A 345 18.35 -25.08 18.99
C TYR A 345 19.45 -25.05 17.92
N THR A 346 19.10 -24.75 16.66
CA THR A 346 20.07 -24.34 15.62
C THR A 346 19.68 -23.00 15.02
N GLU A 347 20.63 -22.06 15.05
CA GLU A 347 20.56 -20.71 14.48
C GLU A 347 20.45 -20.76 12.94
N ILE A 348 19.52 -19.98 12.37
CA ILE A 348 19.53 -19.63 10.95
C ILE A 348 19.40 -18.11 10.85
N ASN A 349 20.54 -17.45 10.70
CA ASN A 349 20.67 -16.04 10.37
C ASN A 349 20.11 -15.79 8.98
N VAL A 350 19.17 -14.85 8.86
CA VAL A 350 18.74 -14.28 7.58
C VAL A 350 19.11 -12.79 7.64
N GLU A 351 20.28 -12.46 7.11
CA GLU A 351 20.64 -11.08 6.79
C GLU A 351 19.86 -10.66 5.54
N LEU A 352 18.88 -9.77 5.70
CA LEU A 352 18.22 -9.08 4.59
C LEU A 352 19.18 -8.00 4.04
N GLN A 353 20.15 -8.42 3.23
CA GLN A 353 20.75 -7.55 2.22
C GLN A 353 20.02 -7.81 0.90
N LEU A 354 19.25 -6.83 0.41
CA LEU A 354 18.51 -6.91 -0.85
C LEU A 354 19.24 -6.08 -1.93
N PRO A 355 20.00 -6.70 -2.85
CA PRO A 355 20.51 -6.01 -4.03
C PRO A 355 19.39 -5.82 -5.05
N ARG A 356 19.08 -4.56 -5.38
CA ARG A 356 18.02 -4.09 -6.30
C ARG A 356 17.98 -4.78 -7.67
N GLU A 357 19.07 -5.40 -8.13
CA GLU A 357 19.15 -5.98 -9.48
C GLU A 357 18.76 -7.46 -9.55
N PHE A 358 18.71 -8.19 -8.42
CA PHE A 358 18.51 -9.64 -8.42
C PHE A 358 17.03 -10.09 -8.43
N LEU A 359 16.09 -9.24 -7.99
CA LEU A 359 14.65 -9.55 -7.96
C LEU A 359 13.96 -9.39 -9.32
N ARG A 360 14.44 -8.44 -10.15
CA ARG A 360 13.83 -8.10 -11.44
C ARG A 360 13.78 -9.23 -12.47
N GLN A 361 14.70 -10.19 -12.42
CA GLN A 361 14.83 -11.21 -13.47
C GLN A 361 14.23 -12.57 -13.12
N ARG A 362 13.84 -12.82 -11.86
CA ARG A 362 13.66 -14.21 -11.39
C ARG A 362 12.27 -14.57 -10.86
N LEU A 363 11.38 -13.60 -10.59
CA LEU A 363 10.09 -13.91 -9.94
C LEU A 363 8.85 -13.81 -10.85
N PHE A 364 8.85 -12.98 -11.89
CA PHE A 364 7.67 -12.82 -12.74
C PHE A 364 8.10 -12.66 -14.21
N GLY A 365 8.09 -13.77 -14.94
CA GLY A 365 8.33 -13.77 -16.38
C GLY A 365 7.21 -13.04 -17.13
N GLY A 366 7.30 -11.72 -17.26
CA GLY A 366 6.49 -10.91 -18.18
C GLY A 366 5.07 -10.53 -17.75
N ASN A 367 4.66 -10.78 -16.49
CA ASN A 367 3.41 -10.21 -15.98
C ASN A 367 3.62 -8.74 -15.58
N LEU A 368 3.05 -7.82 -16.37
CA LEU A 368 3.15 -6.38 -16.17
C LEU A 368 2.47 -5.86 -14.89
N VAL A 369 1.49 -6.58 -14.35
CA VAL A 369 0.81 -6.26 -13.08
C VAL A 369 1.72 -6.62 -11.90
N ALA A 370 2.39 -7.78 -11.95
CA ALA A 370 3.35 -8.19 -10.93
C ALA A 370 4.58 -7.28 -10.89
N GLU A 371 5.10 -6.85 -12.05
CA GLU A 371 6.18 -5.86 -12.11
C GLU A 371 5.78 -4.51 -11.48
N LYS A 372 4.53 -4.06 -11.70
CA LYS A 372 4.00 -2.85 -11.05
C LYS A 372 3.90 -3.03 -9.55
N LEU A 373 3.34 -4.15 -9.11
CA LEU A 373 3.19 -4.44 -7.69
C LEU A 373 4.54 -4.45 -6.99
N ASP A 374 5.55 -5.10 -7.58
CA ASP A 374 6.92 -5.12 -7.04
C ASP A 374 7.50 -3.70 -6.91
N SER A 375 7.43 -2.89 -7.96
CA SER A 375 7.89 -1.49 -7.92
C SER A 375 7.18 -0.67 -6.85
N LEU A 376 5.85 -0.81 -6.70
CA LEU A 376 5.08 -0.09 -5.69
C LEU A 376 5.33 -0.59 -4.27
N LEU A 377 5.52 -1.91 -4.08
CA LEU A 377 5.91 -2.49 -2.79
C LEU A 377 7.27 -1.95 -2.37
N VAL A 378 8.28 -2.01 -3.24
CA VAL A 378 9.63 -1.48 -2.94
C VAL A 378 9.55 -0.02 -2.52
N LEU A 379 8.83 0.81 -3.28
CA LEU A 379 8.65 2.23 -2.97
C LEU A 379 7.97 2.44 -1.60
N THR A 380 6.93 1.66 -1.31
CA THR A 380 6.20 1.72 -0.03
C THR A 380 7.09 1.29 1.14
N LEU A 381 7.88 0.22 0.99
CA LEU A 381 8.79 -0.27 2.03
C LEU A 381 9.93 0.73 2.30
N GLU A 382 10.51 1.33 1.25
CA GLU A 382 11.52 2.39 1.38
C GLU A 382 10.96 3.61 2.13
N HIS A 383 9.72 4.00 1.82
CA HIS A 383 9.02 5.07 2.54
C HIS A 383 8.81 4.75 4.03
N LEU A 384 8.38 3.52 4.34
CA LEU A 384 8.16 3.09 5.73
C LEU A 384 9.46 3.04 6.53
N LYS A 385 10.57 2.64 5.89
CA LYS A 385 11.90 2.74 6.49
C LYS A 385 12.27 4.20 6.79
N SER A 386 12.02 5.11 5.84
CA SER A 386 12.25 6.55 6.07
C SER A 386 11.39 7.10 7.21
N CYS A 387 10.13 6.64 7.33
CA CYS A 387 9.26 7.00 8.45
C CYS A 387 9.80 6.51 9.80
N ASN A 388 10.41 5.32 9.83
CA ASN A 388 11.10 4.81 11.02
C ASN A 388 12.31 5.67 11.40
N ASP A 389 13.16 5.97 10.43
CA ASP A 389 14.35 6.79 10.65
C ASP A 389 13.97 8.22 11.08
N GLY A 390 12.81 8.71 10.64
CA GLY A 390 12.22 9.99 11.03
C GLY A 390 11.34 9.96 12.29
N GLY A 391 11.20 8.82 12.98
CA GLY A 391 10.42 8.69 14.22
C GLY A 391 8.89 8.78 14.06
N ARG A 392 8.37 8.65 12.84
CA ARG A 392 6.92 8.71 12.51
C ARG A 392 6.27 7.34 12.32
N LEU A 393 7.04 6.24 12.43
CA LEU A 393 6.57 4.88 12.10
C LEU A 393 5.25 4.51 12.79
N ILE A 394 5.11 4.83 14.09
CA ILE A 394 3.92 4.47 14.87
C ILE A 394 2.65 5.14 14.29
N GLN A 395 2.73 6.40 13.87
CA GLN A 395 1.59 7.13 13.30
C GLN A 395 1.13 6.49 11.99
N VAL A 396 2.09 6.14 11.13
CA VAL A 396 1.83 5.45 9.86
C VAL A 396 1.31 4.04 10.09
N PHE A 397 1.85 3.34 11.09
CA PHE A 397 1.45 1.98 11.44
C PHE A 397 -0.03 1.89 11.85
N GLU A 398 -0.56 2.86 12.61
CA GLU A 398 -2.00 2.87 12.93
C GLU A 398 -2.87 2.88 11.66
N CYS A 399 -2.47 3.65 10.64
CA CYS A 399 -3.21 3.73 9.38
C CYS A 399 -3.13 2.41 8.59
N LEU A 400 -1.94 1.80 8.54
CA LEU A 400 -1.74 0.49 7.93
C LEU A 400 -2.55 -0.60 8.63
N LEU A 401 -2.62 -0.55 9.96
CA LEU A 401 -3.33 -1.53 10.77
C LEU A 401 -4.85 -1.44 10.54
N GLN A 402 -5.39 -0.23 10.43
CA GLN A 402 -6.79 -0.01 10.05
C GLN A 402 -7.10 -0.52 8.64
N SER A 403 -6.20 -0.29 7.69
CA SER A 403 -6.35 -0.81 6.31
C SER A 403 -6.27 -2.34 6.28
N PHE A 404 -5.39 -2.93 7.10
CA PHE A 404 -5.28 -4.37 7.23
C PHE A 404 -6.57 -5.00 7.77
N ASP A 405 -7.11 -4.48 8.87
CA ASP A 405 -8.31 -5.01 9.51
C ASP A 405 -9.57 -4.91 8.62
N LYS A 406 -9.68 -3.81 7.86
CA LYS A 406 -10.83 -3.56 6.98
C LYS A 406 -10.76 -4.29 5.64
N THR A 407 -9.58 -4.36 5.04
CA THR A 407 -9.43 -4.78 3.63
C THR A 407 -8.66 -6.09 3.54
N VAL A 408 -7.42 -6.12 4.04
CA VAL A 408 -6.51 -7.28 3.86
C VAL A 408 -7.02 -8.54 4.57
N LEU A 409 -7.52 -8.40 5.81
CA LEU A 409 -8.02 -9.53 6.60
C LEU A 409 -9.16 -10.28 5.89
N THR A 410 -9.93 -9.57 5.05
CA THR A 410 -11.04 -10.12 4.26
C THR A 410 -10.70 -10.38 2.80
N ALA A 411 -9.57 -9.89 2.31
CA ALA A 411 -9.12 -10.06 0.93
C ALA A 411 -8.35 -11.38 0.76
N TYR A 412 -9.07 -12.50 0.75
CA TYR A 412 -8.50 -13.84 0.71
C TYR A 412 -7.62 -14.15 -0.51
N LYS A 413 -7.69 -13.34 -1.58
CA LYS A 413 -6.84 -13.46 -2.79
C LYS A 413 -5.54 -12.67 -2.73
N SER A 414 -5.33 -11.80 -1.73
CA SER A 414 -4.12 -10.98 -1.58
C SER A 414 -2.97 -11.82 -1.02
N LYS A 415 -1.82 -11.81 -1.72
CA LYS A 415 -0.67 -12.69 -1.46
C LYS A 415 0.56 -11.93 -1.02
N PHE A 416 0.69 -10.68 -1.47
CA PHE A 416 1.90 -9.89 -1.27
C PHE A 416 1.68 -8.65 -0.39
N THR A 417 0.49 -8.06 -0.39
CA THR A 417 0.27 -6.77 0.29
C THR A 417 0.41 -6.87 1.82
N GLN A 418 0.13 -8.03 2.39
CA GLN A 418 0.35 -8.33 3.81
C GLN A 418 1.83 -8.29 4.23
N PHE A 419 2.79 -8.35 3.30
CA PHE A 419 4.21 -8.13 3.63
C PHE A 419 4.50 -6.70 4.08
N VAL A 420 3.68 -5.71 3.67
CA VAL A 420 3.85 -4.33 4.10
C VAL A 420 3.74 -4.24 5.63
N VAL A 421 2.71 -4.86 6.20
CA VAL A 421 2.50 -4.87 7.67
C VAL A 421 3.56 -5.71 8.37
N PHE A 422 3.94 -6.86 7.80
CA PHE A 422 5.02 -7.70 8.33
C PHE A 422 6.36 -6.94 8.41
N TYR A 423 6.69 -6.18 7.37
CA TYR A 423 7.91 -5.39 7.32
C TYR A 423 7.93 -4.29 8.38
N VAL A 424 6.84 -3.52 8.53
CA VAL A 424 6.75 -2.48 9.58
C VAL A 424 6.90 -3.08 10.98
N CYS A 425 6.30 -4.25 11.21
CA CYS A 425 6.47 -4.98 12.46
C CYS A 425 7.93 -5.39 12.72
N SER A 426 8.70 -5.66 11.66
CA SER A 426 10.13 -5.99 11.78
C SER A 426 11.02 -4.78 12.09
N LEU A 427 10.59 -3.57 11.71
CA LEU A 427 11.31 -2.32 12.01
C LEU A 427 11.17 -1.91 13.48
N ASP A 428 9.99 -2.15 14.07
CA ASP A 428 9.73 -1.93 15.50
C ASP A 428 8.98 -3.13 16.12
N PRO A 429 9.72 -4.20 16.47
CA PRO A 429 9.15 -5.41 17.06
C PRO A 429 8.38 -5.16 18.36
N GLU A 430 8.85 -4.21 19.17
CA GLU A 430 8.33 -3.97 20.52
C GLU A 430 6.99 -3.25 20.49
N ASN A 431 6.81 -2.23 19.64
CA ASN A 431 5.54 -1.53 19.53
C ASN A 431 4.68 -2.10 18.39
N CYS A 432 5.16 -2.02 17.15
CA CYS A 432 4.36 -2.43 15.98
C CYS A 432 4.15 -3.95 15.97
N GLY A 433 5.23 -4.71 16.17
CA GLY A 433 5.20 -6.17 16.07
C GLY A 433 4.29 -6.84 17.12
N LYS A 434 4.40 -6.44 18.39
CA LYS A 434 3.52 -6.92 19.47
C LYS A 434 2.09 -6.42 19.31
N LYS A 435 1.89 -5.17 18.88
CA LYS A 435 0.54 -4.62 18.67
C LYS A 435 -0.21 -5.36 17.57
N PHE A 436 0.45 -5.71 16.47
CA PHE A 436 -0.15 -6.51 15.40
C PHE A 436 -0.60 -7.89 15.89
N ALA A 437 0.26 -8.64 16.58
CA ALA A 437 -0.09 -9.94 17.16
C ALA A 437 -1.26 -9.83 18.14
N SER A 438 -1.24 -8.80 19.01
CA SER A 438 -2.29 -8.57 20.00
C SER A 438 -3.63 -8.23 19.34
N MET A 439 -3.63 -7.45 18.26
CA MET A 439 -4.84 -7.15 17.48
C MET A 439 -5.44 -8.44 16.90
N LEU A 440 -4.63 -9.27 16.24
CA LEU A 440 -5.10 -10.52 15.63
C LEU A 440 -5.67 -11.48 16.68
N ALA A 441 -5.00 -11.63 17.84
CA ALA A 441 -5.53 -12.43 18.94
C ALA A 441 -6.84 -11.86 19.49
N ASN A 442 -6.94 -10.54 19.64
CA ASN A 442 -8.17 -9.90 20.08
C ASN A 442 -9.33 -10.13 19.10
N ILE A 443 -9.10 -10.03 17.78
CA ILE A 443 -10.09 -10.35 16.76
C ILE A 443 -10.51 -11.82 16.89
N PHE A 444 -9.55 -12.76 16.98
CA PHE A 444 -9.86 -14.18 17.16
C PHE A 444 -10.69 -14.45 18.43
N MET A 445 -10.43 -13.77 19.55
CA MET A 445 -11.12 -14.06 20.81
C MET A 445 -12.50 -13.39 20.90
N ASN A 446 -12.64 -12.18 20.36
CA ASN A 446 -13.75 -11.28 20.69
C ASN A 446 -14.60 -10.84 19.50
N ASP A 447 -14.21 -11.10 18.24
CA ASP A 447 -15.02 -10.70 17.08
C ASP A 447 -16.34 -11.48 17.01
N VAL A 448 -17.37 -10.87 16.41
CA VAL A 448 -18.70 -11.44 16.25
C VAL A 448 -18.75 -12.42 15.08
N TYR A 449 -17.94 -12.18 14.04
CA TYR A 449 -17.99 -12.92 12.79
C TYR A 449 -16.98 -14.06 12.78
N ALA A 450 -17.48 -15.30 12.73
CA ALA A 450 -16.63 -16.51 12.76
C ALA A 450 -15.54 -16.51 11.68
N GLU A 451 -15.84 -16.06 10.46
CA GLU A 451 -14.86 -16.01 9.36
C GLU A 451 -13.69 -15.09 9.70
N ARG A 452 -13.96 -13.87 10.19
CA ARG A 452 -12.91 -12.93 10.61
C ARG A 452 -12.04 -13.50 11.72
N ARG A 453 -12.64 -14.25 12.67
CA ARG A 453 -11.90 -14.93 13.74
C ARG A 453 -10.97 -16.00 13.19
N MET A 454 -11.46 -16.82 12.27
CA MET A 454 -10.69 -17.89 11.62
C MET A 454 -9.54 -17.32 10.78
N SER A 455 -9.81 -16.26 10.01
CA SER A 455 -8.77 -15.52 9.29
C SER A 455 -7.72 -14.94 10.23
N ALA A 456 -8.15 -14.29 11.32
CA ALA A 456 -7.24 -13.65 12.27
C ALA A 456 -6.31 -14.64 12.97
N VAL A 457 -6.82 -15.81 13.38
CA VAL A 457 -5.97 -16.83 14.01
C VAL A 457 -5.02 -17.48 13.02
N ALA A 458 -5.42 -17.66 11.76
CA ALA A 458 -4.53 -18.11 10.69
C ALA A 458 -3.40 -17.11 10.41
N TYR A 459 -3.73 -15.81 10.30
CA TYR A 459 -2.73 -14.75 10.18
C TYR A 459 -1.80 -14.70 11.38
N LEU A 460 -2.34 -14.84 12.60
CA LEU A 460 -1.55 -14.85 13.82
C LEU A 460 -0.56 -16.03 13.83
N ALA A 461 -1.01 -17.22 13.42
CA ALA A 461 -0.16 -18.39 13.28
C ALA A 461 0.99 -18.17 12.30
N SER A 462 0.65 -17.69 11.11
CA SER A 462 1.64 -17.42 10.10
C SER A 462 2.65 -16.36 10.55
N TYR A 463 2.15 -15.31 11.21
CA TYR A 463 2.97 -14.24 11.73
C TYR A 463 3.93 -14.73 12.81
N LEU A 464 3.44 -15.40 13.87
CA LEU A 464 4.27 -15.88 14.97
C LEU A 464 5.32 -16.91 14.53
N SER A 465 5.01 -17.77 13.55
CA SER A 465 5.97 -18.76 13.03
C SER A 465 7.10 -18.12 12.20
N ARG A 466 6.87 -16.95 11.60
CA ARG A 466 7.81 -16.30 10.67
C ARG A 466 8.51 -15.07 11.26
N ALA A 467 7.91 -14.41 12.24
CA ALA A 467 8.40 -13.20 12.88
C ALA A 467 9.57 -13.48 13.85
N LYS A 468 10.72 -13.86 13.31
CA LYS A 468 11.96 -14.13 14.07
C LYS A 468 12.45 -12.95 14.92
N PHE A 469 11.98 -11.74 14.62
CA PHE A 469 12.28 -10.53 15.36
C PHE A 469 11.49 -10.39 16.67
N LEU A 470 10.46 -11.23 16.90
CA LEU A 470 9.75 -11.25 18.17
C LEU A 470 10.48 -12.11 19.21
N PRO A 471 10.52 -11.69 20.49
CA PRO A 471 11.09 -12.50 21.55
C PRO A 471 10.35 -13.84 21.71
N PRO A 472 11.05 -14.98 21.87
CA PRO A 472 10.42 -16.28 22.09
C PRO A 472 9.46 -16.30 23.30
N SER A 473 9.77 -15.52 24.35
CA SER A 473 8.89 -15.36 25.51
C SER A 473 7.54 -14.73 25.17
N TYR A 474 7.53 -13.76 24.24
CA TYR A 474 6.30 -13.14 23.78
C TYR A 474 5.49 -14.11 22.91
N VAL A 475 6.14 -14.86 22.02
CA VAL A 475 5.50 -15.91 21.22
C VAL A 475 4.84 -16.96 22.12
N ALA A 476 5.54 -17.42 23.17
CA ALA A 476 5.00 -18.34 24.15
C ALA A 476 3.76 -17.77 24.88
N THR A 477 3.80 -16.49 25.28
CA THR A 477 2.65 -15.82 25.93
C THR A 477 1.43 -15.77 25.01
N MET A 478 1.64 -15.50 23.71
CA MET A 478 0.55 -15.51 22.72
C MET A 478 -0.03 -16.91 22.52
N LEU A 479 0.83 -17.93 22.46
CA LEU A 479 0.41 -19.34 22.39
C LEU A 479 -0.38 -19.78 23.62
N GLU A 480 0.10 -19.46 24.82
CA GLU A 480 -0.60 -19.72 26.09
C GLU A 480 -2.00 -19.09 26.06
N SER A 481 -2.10 -17.85 25.59
CA SER A 481 -3.39 -17.15 25.47
C SER A 481 -4.37 -17.85 24.52
N LEU A 482 -3.88 -18.41 23.39
CA LEU A 482 -4.70 -19.20 22.46
C LEU A 482 -5.16 -20.53 23.07
N VAL A 483 -4.25 -21.22 23.77
CA VAL A 483 -4.54 -22.50 24.44
C VAL A 483 -5.54 -22.31 25.57
N ASP A 484 -5.40 -21.25 26.37
CA ASP A 484 -6.33 -20.90 27.44
C ASP A 484 -7.73 -20.64 26.88
N TRP A 485 -7.83 -19.89 25.79
CA TRP A 485 -9.11 -19.66 25.10
C TRP A 485 -9.75 -20.98 24.63
N CYS A 486 -8.99 -21.88 24.00
CA CYS A 486 -9.48 -23.20 23.58
C CYS A 486 -9.90 -24.07 24.77
N SER A 487 -9.14 -24.03 25.87
CA SER A 487 -9.43 -24.75 27.11
C SER A 487 -10.73 -24.26 27.76
N ASP A 488 -10.94 -22.95 27.80
CA ASP A 488 -12.16 -22.34 28.33
C ASP A 488 -13.37 -22.60 27.43
N TYR A 489 -13.18 -22.62 26.11
CA TYR A 489 -14.21 -23.04 25.17
C TYR A 489 -14.70 -24.46 25.52
N CYS A 490 -13.79 -25.43 25.68
CA CYS A 490 -14.12 -26.81 26.05
C CYS A 490 -14.90 -26.92 27.37
N LYS A 491 -14.63 -26.06 28.36
CA LYS A 491 -15.35 -26.06 29.64
C LYS A 491 -16.78 -25.50 29.52
N SER A 492 -17.01 -24.63 28.54
CA SER A 492 -18.29 -23.94 28.33
C SER A 492 -19.29 -24.71 27.45
N GLN A 493 -18.82 -25.73 26.73
CA GLN A 493 -19.66 -26.51 25.82
C GLN A 493 -20.16 -27.79 26.51
N ASP A 494 -21.48 -27.86 26.78
CA ASP A 494 -22.18 -29.03 27.33
C ASP A 494 -22.89 -29.88 26.25
N GLY A 495 -22.63 -29.62 24.96
CA GLY A 495 -23.40 -30.15 23.82
C GLY A 495 -22.70 -31.22 22.97
N ASP A 496 -23.49 -31.82 22.05
CA ASP A 496 -23.05 -32.82 21.07
C ASP A 496 -22.07 -32.21 20.03
N VAL A 497 -21.16 -33.03 19.51
CA VAL A 497 -20.07 -32.57 18.62
C VAL A 497 -20.64 -32.11 17.28
N ASN A 498 -20.79 -30.81 17.08
CA ASN A 498 -21.17 -30.22 15.79
C ASN A 498 -19.99 -29.50 15.12
N PRO A 499 -19.35 -30.10 14.11
CA PRO A 499 -18.18 -29.52 13.44
C PRO A 499 -18.40 -28.11 12.87
N LYS A 500 -19.61 -27.81 12.38
CA LYS A 500 -19.95 -26.50 11.80
C LYS A 500 -20.15 -25.42 12.87
N ALA A 501 -20.66 -25.80 14.04
CA ALA A 501 -20.87 -24.91 15.17
C ALA A 501 -19.56 -24.59 15.91
N HIS A 502 -18.60 -25.54 15.92
CA HIS A 502 -17.32 -25.41 16.61
C HIS A 502 -16.15 -25.02 15.69
N ARG A 503 -16.41 -24.54 14.46
CA ARG A 503 -15.36 -24.25 13.46
C ARG A 503 -14.26 -23.28 13.94
N VAL A 504 -14.63 -22.28 14.74
CA VAL A 504 -13.67 -21.32 15.30
C VAL A 504 -12.74 -21.99 16.31
N PHE A 505 -13.28 -22.90 17.13
CA PHE A 505 -12.49 -23.74 18.02
C PHE A 505 -11.56 -24.67 17.23
N TYR A 506 -12.10 -25.31 16.18
CA TYR A 506 -11.40 -25.86 15.02
C TYR A 506 -10.09 -25.17 14.68
N SER A 507 -10.22 -23.95 14.17
CA SER A 507 -9.12 -23.14 13.68
C SER A 507 -8.14 -22.75 14.78
N GLY A 508 -8.62 -22.48 16.01
CA GLY A 508 -7.76 -22.21 17.15
C GLY A 508 -6.84 -23.39 17.50
N CYS A 509 -7.40 -24.60 17.59
CA CYS A 509 -6.63 -25.81 17.85
C CYS A 509 -5.61 -26.12 16.75
N GLN A 510 -6.01 -26.01 15.48
CA GLN A 510 -5.13 -26.25 14.33
C GLN A 510 -3.87 -25.38 14.40
N VAL A 511 -4.04 -24.10 14.70
CA VAL A 511 -2.93 -23.14 14.80
C VAL A 511 -1.98 -23.47 15.95
N CYS A 512 -2.51 -23.90 17.10
CA CYS A 512 -1.68 -24.34 18.22
C CYS A 512 -0.82 -25.56 17.83
N ASP A 513 -1.38 -26.50 17.07
CA ASP A 513 -0.65 -27.67 16.58
C ASP A 513 0.43 -27.28 15.56
N ASP A 514 0.13 -26.36 14.63
CA ASP A 514 1.06 -25.93 13.59
C ASP A 514 2.23 -25.08 14.13
N LEU A 515 2.01 -24.30 15.19
CA LEU A 515 3.03 -23.48 15.84
C LEU A 515 3.91 -24.27 16.82
N THR A 516 3.45 -25.45 17.25
CA THR A 516 4.23 -26.33 18.11
C THR A 516 5.09 -27.22 17.20
N PRO A 517 6.41 -27.05 17.12
CA PRO A 517 7.20 -27.77 16.13
C PRO A 517 7.05 -29.29 16.33
N PRO A 518 6.89 -30.09 15.25
CA PRO A 518 7.12 -31.51 15.34
C PRO A 518 8.58 -31.72 15.76
N LEU A 519 8.80 -32.56 16.76
CA LEU A 519 10.12 -33.07 17.15
C LEU A 519 10.79 -33.76 15.94
N ILE A 520 11.46 -32.98 15.09
CA ILE A 520 12.31 -33.48 14.02
C ILE A 520 13.69 -33.70 14.63
N ILE A 521 13.93 -34.94 15.06
CA ILE A 521 15.26 -35.46 15.37
C ILE A 521 16.08 -35.40 14.06
N PRO A 522 17.26 -34.76 14.01
CA PRO A 522 18.14 -34.89 12.86
C PRO A 522 18.55 -36.36 12.74
N ARG A 523 18.37 -36.97 11.56
CA ARG A 523 19.00 -38.26 11.26
C ARG A 523 20.52 -38.08 11.37
N ALA A 524 21.14 -38.79 12.31
CA ALA A 524 22.58 -39.02 12.35
C ALA A 524 23.03 -39.93 11.20
#